data_AF-A0A256LBD5-F1
#
_entry.id   AF-A0A256LBD5-F1
#
_cell.length_a   1.000
_cell.length_b   1.000
_cell.length_c   1.000
_cell.angle_alpha   90.00
_cell.angle_beta   90.00
_cell.angle_gamma   90.00
#
_symmetry.space_group_name_H-M   'P 1'
#
loop_
_entity.id
_entity.type
_entity.pdbx_description
1 polymer ?
#
loop_
_entity_poly.entity_id
_entity_poly.type
_entity_poly.pdbx_seq_one_letter_code
_entity_poly.pdbx_strand_id
1 'polypeptide(L)'
;MNEIKFIKNSEENYTVELNKERYGALEWDQDQNAWVLWPLAINDGVTYFESLKETITYIKDELAGNEERRFKIFNIDEEASSYFFTDENLKNEFNFYKSDKLAGFEANGKQIKLAYFAKYNAIATYERNKLNNIVFYMSAWQPETVREMFESRLKNKVFNLYQVNGVKVVKIY
;
A
#
# COMPACT_ATOMS: atom_id res chain seq x y z
N MET A 1 -20.84 7.66 -10.73
CA MET A 1 -20.59 7.69 -9.28
C MET A 1 -21.16 6.42 -8.70
N ASN A 2 -20.35 5.67 -7.93
CA ASN A 2 -20.84 4.50 -7.24
C ASN A 2 -21.60 4.92 -5.97
N GLU A 3 -22.81 4.39 -5.76
CA GLU A 3 -23.60 4.62 -4.54
C GLU A 3 -23.22 3.58 -3.49
N ILE A 4 -22.65 4.00 -2.36
CA ILE A 4 -22.15 3.09 -1.31
C ILE A 4 -22.95 3.29 -0.03
N LYS A 5 -23.45 2.18 0.54
CA LYS A 5 -24.22 2.19 1.80
C LYS A 5 -23.66 1.19 2.80
N PHE A 6 -23.72 1.57 4.07
CA PHE A 6 -23.39 0.73 5.21
C PHE A 6 -24.65 0.58 6.05
N ILE A 7 -25.22 -0.61 6.07
CA ILE A 7 -26.44 -0.92 6.81
C ILE A 7 -26.02 -1.57 8.11
N LYS A 8 -26.30 -0.92 9.24
CA LYS A 8 -25.96 -1.42 10.57
C LYS A 8 -26.79 -2.66 10.89
N ASN A 9 -26.14 -3.81 11.09
CA ASN A 9 -26.78 -5.04 11.57
C ASN A 9 -26.67 -5.13 13.10
N SER A 10 -25.50 -4.78 13.65
CA SER A 10 -25.21 -4.72 15.09
C SER A 10 -24.14 -3.64 15.37
N GLU A 11 -23.67 -3.51 16.61
CA GLU A 11 -22.58 -2.57 16.94
C GLU A 11 -21.25 -2.93 16.27
N GLU A 12 -21.04 -4.23 16.00
CA GLU A 12 -19.80 -4.80 15.48
C GLU A 12 -19.95 -5.34 14.04
N ASN A 13 -21.09 -5.08 13.38
CA ASN A 13 -21.37 -5.65 12.06
C ASN A 13 -22.23 -4.74 11.17
N TYR A 14 -21.80 -4.56 9.91
CA TYR A 14 -22.48 -3.78 8.89
C TYR A 14 -22.54 -4.54 7.57
N THR A 15 -23.68 -4.49 6.89
CA THR A 15 -23.77 -4.90 5.47
C THR A 15 -23.28 -3.76 4.59
N VAL A 16 -22.37 -4.05 3.65
CA VAL A 16 -21.88 -3.08 2.68
C VAL A 16 -22.57 -3.32 1.34
N GLU A 17 -23.21 -2.28 0.81
CA GLU A 17 -23.83 -2.28 -0.51
C GLU A 17 -23.10 -1.32 -1.46
N LEU A 18 -22.89 -1.77 -2.70
CA LEU A 18 -22.35 -0.99 -3.79
C LEU A 18 -23.37 -1.00 -4.93
N ASN A 19 -23.85 0.18 -5.35
CA ASN A 19 -24.85 0.32 -6.41
C ASN A 19 -26.14 -0.50 -6.17
N LYS A 20 -26.57 -0.58 -4.91
CA LYS A 20 -27.75 -1.35 -4.43
C LYS A 20 -27.59 -2.88 -4.51
N GLU A 21 -26.38 -3.36 -4.78
CA GLU A 21 -26.03 -4.77 -4.69
C GLU A 21 -25.19 -5.01 -3.45
N ARG A 22 -25.33 -6.19 -2.84
CA ARG A 22 -24.53 -6.57 -1.68
C ARG A 22 -23.07 -6.73 -2.12
N TYR A 23 -22.20 -5.91 -1.56
CA TYR A 23 -20.76 -5.96 -1.80
C TYR A 23 -20.07 -6.90 -0.81
N GLY A 24 -20.47 -6.87 0.46
CA GLY A 24 -19.82 -7.62 1.52
C GLY A 24 -20.37 -7.35 2.91
N ALA A 25 -19.63 -7.77 3.94
CA ALA A 25 -19.89 -7.46 5.34
C ALA A 25 -18.67 -6.78 5.96
N LEU A 26 -18.88 -5.77 6.80
CA LEU A 26 -17.84 -5.11 7.57
C LEU A 26 -18.02 -5.49 9.04
N GLU A 27 -17.01 -6.09 9.63
CA GLU A 27 -17.07 -6.72 10.95
C GLU A 27 -15.94 -6.23 11.84
N TRP A 28 -16.20 -6.07 13.13
CA TRP A 28 -15.16 -5.79 14.11
C TRP A 28 -14.44 -7.08 14.49
N ASP A 29 -13.13 -7.12 14.28
CA ASP A 29 -12.29 -8.22 14.72
C ASP A 29 -11.59 -7.82 16.03
N GLN A 30 -11.99 -8.47 17.12
CA GLN A 30 -11.45 -8.21 18.45
C GLN A 30 -10.00 -8.68 18.60
N ASP A 31 -9.59 -9.74 17.90
CA ASP A 31 -8.23 -10.29 17.97
C ASP A 31 -7.24 -9.35 17.25
N GLN A 32 -7.68 -8.70 16.18
CA GLN A 32 -6.89 -7.72 15.42
C GLN A 32 -7.08 -6.27 15.90
N ASN A 33 -8.06 -6.02 16.77
CA ASN A 33 -8.49 -4.68 17.18
C ASN A 33 -8.73 -3.76 15.96
N ALA A 34 -9.40 -4.28 14.93
CA ALA A 34 -9.59 -3.59 13.66
C ALA A 34 -10.89 -4.01 12.95
N TRP A 35 -11.42 -3.11 12.11
CA TRP A 35 -12.55 -3.42 11.24
C TRP A 35 -12.09 -4.19 9.98
N VAL A 36 -12.75 -5.30 9.69
CA VAL A 36 -12.46 -6.19 8.56
C VAL A 36 -13.64 -6.20 7.60
N LEU A 37 -13.38 -5.82 6.34
CA LEU A 37 -14.35 -5.97 5.25
C LEU A 37 -14.19 -7.35 4.63
N TRP A 38 -15.29 -8.07 4.46
CA TRP A 38 -15.40 -9.34 3.76
C TRP A 38 -16.18 -9.13 2.46
N PRO A 39 -15.53 -8.74 1.35
CA PRO A 39 -16.20 -8.61 0.06
C PRO A 39 -16.63 -9.97 -0.47
N LEU A 40 -17.80 -10.08 -1.07
CA LEU A 40 -18.26 -11.35 -1.67
C LEU A 40 -17.40 -11.80 -2.85
N ALA A 41 -16.73 -10.85 -3.51
CA ALA A 41 -15.92 -11.12 -4.69
C ALA A 41 -14.58 -11.81 -4.36
N ILE A 42 -14.13 -11.75 -3.11
CA ILE A 42 -12.88 -12.36 -2.67
C ILE A 42 -13.18 -13.24 -1.45
N ASN A 43 -12.62 -14.44 -1.40
CA ASN A 43 -12.81 -15.32 -0.25
C ASN A 43 -11.83 -14.97 0.88
N ASP A 44 -11.70 -13.68 1.19
CA ASP A 44 -10.72 -13.13 2.13
C ASP A 44 -11.18 -11.79 2.74
N GLY A 45 -10.59 -11.44 3.88
CA GLY A 45 -10.89 -10.24 4.65
C GLY A 45 -9.86 -9.13 4.40
N VAL A 46 -10.35 -7.90 4.27
CA VAL A 46 -9.51 -6.70 4.19
C VAL A 46 -9.60 -5.97 5.51
N THR A 47 -8.53 -6.03 6.30
CA THR A 47 -8.40 -5.33 7.57
C THR A 47 -8.11 -3.84 7.35
N TYR A 48 -8.81 -2.98 8.07
CA TYR A 48 -8.68 -1.52 8.05
C TYR A 48 -8.21 -1.01 9.43
N PHE A 49 -8.89 -0.02 9.99
CA PHE A 49 -8.48 0.71 11.19
C PHE A 49 -9.32 0.26 12.40
N GLU A 50 -8.86 0.60 13.61
CA GLU A 50 -9.65 0.47 14.85
C GLU A 50 -10.92 1.37 14.80
N SER A 51 -10.79 2.56 14.19
CA SER A 51 -11.87 3.53 14.09
C SER A 51 -12.87 3.17 12.99
N LEU A 52 -14.13 2.94 13.36
CA LEU A 52 -15.23 2.72 12.40
C LEU A 52 -15.41 3.89 11.43
N LYS A 53 -15.30 5.13 11.94
CA LYS A 53 -15.49 6.34 11.15
C LYS A 53 -14.41 6.47 10.06
N GLU A 54 -13.18 6.16 10.41
CA GLU A 54 -12.04 6.19 9.49
C GLU A 54 -12.19 5.08 8.44
N THR A 55 -12.54 3.87 8.89
CA THR A 55 -12.79 2.72 8.03
C THR A 55 -13.90 2.99 7.00
N ILE A 56 -15.05 3.52 7.41
CA ILE A 56 -16.15 3.84 6.49
C ILE A 56 -15.72 4.92 5.48
N THR A 57 -14.99 5.94 5.91
CA THR A 57 -14.50 7.00 5.02
C THR A 57 -13.59 6.41 3.96
N TYR A 58 -12.64 5.56 4.37
CA TYR A 58 -11.68 4.95 3.46
C TYR A 58 -12.34 4.00 2.46
N ILE A 59 -13.24 3.11 2.91
CA ILE A 59 -13.98 2.20 2.01
C ILE A 59 -14.82 3.00 1.02
N LYS A 60 -15.43 4.12 1.45
CA LYS A 60 -16.17 5.00 0.53
C LYS A 60 -15.26 5.58 -0.53
N ASP A 61 -14.09 6.07 -0.16
CA ASP A 61 -13.12 6.64 -1.09
C ASP A 61 -12.55 5.57 -2.05
N GLU A 62 -12.27 4.37 -1.55
CA GLU A 62 -11.79 3.21 -2.32
C GLU A 62 -12.82 2.79 -3.39
N LEU A 63 -14.08 2.61 -2.98
CA LEU A 63 -15.15 2.13 -3.86
C LEU A 63 -15.76 3.24 -4.73
N ALA A 64 -15.62 4.51 -4.38
CA ALA A 64 -16.10 5.64 -5.18
C ALA A 64 -15.17 6.01 -6.34
N GLY A 65 -13.90 5.56 -6.31
CA GLY A 65 -12.81 6.10 -7.11
C GLY A 65 -12.16 5.12 -8.08
N ASN A 66 -12.88 4.62 -9.07
CA ASN A 66 -12.28 4.12 -10.32
C ASN A 66 -12.27 5.30 -11.32
N GLU A 67 -11.17 6.08 -11.32
CA GLU A 67 -10.44 6.56 -12.53
C GLU A 67 -9.48 7.76 -12.28
N GLU A 68 -9.66 8.63 -11.27
CA GLU A 68 -8.83 9.87 -11.20
C GLU A 68 -8.13 10.21 -9.87
N ARG A 69 -8.18 9.38 -8.82
CA ARG A 69 -7.64 9.75 -7.48
C ARG A 69 -6.56 8.84 -6.87
N ARG A 70 -5.83 8.09 -7.70
CA ARG A 70 -4.73 7.22 -7.24
C ARG A 70 -3.45 7.92 -6.75
N PHE A 71 -3.47 9.15 -6.20
CA PHE A 71 -2.26 9.76 -5.58
C PHE A 71 -2.60 10.79 -4.48
N LYS A 72 -2.94 10.29 -3.29
CA LYS A 72 -2.76 10.96 -1.98
C LYS A 72 -2.66 9.80 -0.97
N ILE A 73 -1.47 9.25 -0.72
CA ILE A 73 -0.50 9.64 0.33
C ILE A 73 -1.19 9.81 1.70
N PHE A 74 -0.54 9.29 2.75
CA PHE A 74 -0.80 9.35 4.21
C PHE A 74 -1.24 7.97 4.75
N ASN A 75 -0.56 7.32 5.71
CA ASN A 75 0.27 7.85 6.79
C ASN A 75 1.70 7.31 6.85
N ILE A 76 2.57 8.25 7.21
CA ILE A 76 3.99 8.12 7.58
C ILE A 76 4.00 8.31 9.10
N ASP A 77 4.89 7.62 9.83
CA ASP A 77 5.22 7.97 11.22
C ASP A 77 5.43 9.49 11.32
N GLU A 78 4.78 10.13 12.28
CA GLU A 78 4.73 11.60 12.41
C GLU A 78 6.11 12.28 12.30
N GLU A 79 7.20 11.61 12.72
CA GLU A 79 8.57 12.12 12.60
C GLU A 79 9.09 12.23 11.16
N ALA A 80 8.85 11.22 10.31
CA ALA A 80 9.38 11.21 8.94
C ALA A 80 8.55 12.08 7.96
N SER A 81 7.34 12.46 8.36
CA SER A 81 6.44 13.32 7.59
C SER A 81 6.76 14.82 7.68
N SER A 82 7.43 15.24 8.76
CA SER A 82 7.62 16.66 9.09
C SER A 82 8.56 17.40 8.14
N TYR A 83 9.40 16.69 7.39
CA TYR A 83 10.27 17.24 6.35
C TYR A 83 9.83 16.70 4.99
N PHE A 84 8.87 17.36 4.36
CA PHE A 84 8.39 17.03 3.02
C PHE A 84 9.56 16.93 2.02
N PHE A 85 9.94 15.70 1.67
CA PHE A 85 10.88 15.44 0.59
C PHE A 85 10.23 15.79 -0.74
N THR A 86 10.82 16.72 -1.48
CA THR A 86 10.52 16.95 -2.90
C THR A 86 11.08 15.81 -3.74
N ASP A 87 10.60 15.64 -4.97
CA ASP A 87 11.03 14.55 -5.87
C ASP A 87 12.56 14.49 -6.04
N GLU A 88 13.24 15.64 -6.10
CA GLU A 88 14.70 15.72 -6.20
C GLU A 88 15.41 15.22 -4.94
N ASN A 89 14.87 15.51 -3.75
CA ASN A 89 15.42 14.96 -2.52
C ASN A 89 15.23 13.45 -2.47
N LEU A 90 14.06 12.93 -2.87
CA LEU A 90 13.81 11.49 -2.97
C LEU A 90 14.75 10.82 -3.98
N LYS A 91 14.96 11.41 -5.16
CA LYS A 91 15.91 10.90 -6.16
C LYS A 91 17.33 10.80 -5.60
N ASN A 92 17.75 11.76 -4.80
CA ASN A 92 19.07 11.77 -4.16
C ASN A 92 19.21 10.79 -2.99
N GLU A 93 18.18 10.64 -2.17
CA GLU A 93 18.19 9.69 -1.05
C GLU A 93 18.06 8.24 -1.52
N PHE A 94 17.14 7.99 -2.46
CA PHE A 94 16.89 6.68 -3.07
C PHE A 94 17.75 6.49 -4.33
N ASN A 95 18.99 6.94 -4.29
CA ASN A 95 19.96 6.58 -5.31
C ASN A 95 20.36 5.11 -5.11
N PHE A 96 20.34 4.30 -6.17
CA PHE A 96 20.66 2.88 -6.07
C PHE A 96 22.09 2.60 -5.58
N TYR A 97 23.03 3.55 -5.65
CA TYR A 97 24.37 3.41 -5.05
C TYR A 97 24.34 3.51 -3.51
N LYS A 98 23.26 4.04 -2.94
CA LYS A 98 23.07 4.19 -1.49
C LYS A 98 22.22 3.07 -0.88
N SER A 99 21.82 2.08 -1.67
CA SER A 99 20.98 0.98 -1.20
C SER A 99 21.77 -0.06 -0.42
N ASP A 100 21.15 -0.64 0.60
CA ASP A 100 21.72 -1.75 1.37
C ASP A 100 21.79 -3.04 0.55
N LYS A 101 20.78 -3.27 -0.31
CA LYS A 101 20.81 -4.33 -1.31
C LYS A 101 20.32 -3.81 -2.65
N LEU A 102 20.96 -4.26 -3.72
CA LEU A 102 20.59 -3.96 -5.09
C LEU A 102 20.57 -5.24 -5.90
N ALA A 103 19.52 -5.43 -6.69
CA ALA A 103 19.46 -6.51 -7.65
C ALA A 103 18.70 -6.06 -8.89
N GLY A 104 19.09 -6.58 -10.05
CA GLY A 104 18.48 -6.23 -11.32
C GLY A 104 18.31 -7.45 -12.21
N PHE A 105 17.38 -7.34 -13.14
CA PHE A 105 17.09 -8.37 -14.13
C PHE A 105 16.55 -7.68 -15.40
N GLU A 106 16.56 -8.43 -16.48
CA GLU A 106 15.97 -8.01 -17.74
C GLU A 106 14.63 -8.70 -17.94
N ALA A 107 13.57 -7.94 -18.21
CA ALA A 107 12.28 -8.48 -18.61
C ALA A 107 11.71 -7.66 -19.75
N ASN A 108 11.25 -8.35 -20.80
CA ASN A 108 10.64 -7.74 -21.98
C ASN A 108 11.49 -6.61 -22.59
N GLY A 109 12.82 -6.79 -22.63
CA GLY A 109 13.79 -5.78 -23.14
C GLY A 109 13.94 -4.54 -22.25
N LYS A 110 13.42 -4.57 -21.01
CA LYS A 110 13.57 -3.52 -20.01
C LYS A 110 14.51 -3.98 -18.91
N GLN A 111 15.51 -3.15 -18.62
CA GLN A 111 16.35 -3.31 -17.43
C GLN A 111 15.62 -2.73 -16.23
N ILE A 112 15.23 -3.60 -15.31
CA ILE A 112 14.55 -3.24 -14.07
C ILE A 112 15.47 -3.59 -12.92
N LYS A 113 15.59 -2.69 -11.94
CA LYS A 113 16.34 -2.91 -10.71
C LYS A 113 15.44 -2.70 -9.50
N LEU A 114 15.63 -3.49 -8.46
CA LEU A 114 15.10 -3.25 -7.13
C LEU A 114 16.24 -2.91 -6.19
N ALA A 115 16.02 -1.92 -5.34
CA ALA A 115 16.89 -1.59 -4.23
C ALA A 115 16.13 -1.66 -2.91
N TYR A 116 16.77 -2.19 -1.87
CA TYR A 116 16.28 -2.16 -0.50
C TYR A 116 17.07 -1.12 0.30
N PHE A 117 16.34 -0.33 1.10
CA PHE A 117 16.85 0.72 1.97
C PHE A 117 16.35 0.47 3.39
N ALA A 118 17.20 -0.15 4.22
CA ALA A 118 16.88 -0.55 5.58
C ALA A 118 16.53 0.65 6.46
N LYS A 119 17.28 1.76 6.33
CA LYS A 119 17.06 3.01 7.08
C LYS A 119 15.63 3.52 6.98
N TYR A 120 15.00 3.36 5.82
CA TYR A 120 13.67 3.89 5.52
C TYR A 120 12.59 2.80 5.49
N ASN A 121 12.97 1.56 5.81
CA ASN A 121 12.15 0.37 5.64
C ASN A 121 11.48 0.34 4.25
N ALA A 122 12.27 0.52 3.19
CA ALA A 122 11.74 0.83 1.87
C ALA A 122 12.37 0.00 0.74
N ILE A 123 11.59 -0.20 -0.32
CA ILE A 123 12.03 -0.82 -1.57
C ILE A 123 11.78 0.15 -2.72
N ALA A 124 12.82 0.43 -3.51
CA ALA A 124 12.72 1.25 -4.71
C ALA A 124 12.83 0.41 -5.98
N THR A 125 12.09 0.77 -7.02
CA THR A 125 12.23 0.23 -8.37
C THR A 125 12.85 1.27 -9.29
N TYR A 126 13.77 0.81 -10.13
CA TYR A 126 14.38 1.60 -11.20
C TYR A 126 14.08 0.96 -12.54
N GLU A 127 13.76 1.78 -13.53
CA GLU A 127 13.63 1.38 -14.93
C GLU A 127 14.65 2.19 -15.73
N ARG A 128 15.49 1.53 -16.53
CA ARG A 128 16.57 2.19 -17.30
C ARG A 128 17.45 3.10 -16.43
N ASN A 129 17.78 2.63 -15.22
CA ASN A 129 18.56 3.36 -14.19
C ASN A 129 17.91 4.64 -13.65
N LYS A 130 16.64 4.92 -13.98
CA LYS A 130 15.88 6.01 -13.38
C LYS A 130 14.99 5.48 -12.28
N LEU A 131 14.98 6.17 -11.14
CA LEU A 131 14.06 5.88 -10.05
C LEU A 131 12.63 6.02 -10.57
N ASN A 132 11.82 4.98 -10.40
CA ASN A 132 10.47 4.89 -10.93
C ASN A 132 9.45 4.87 -9.78
N ASN A 133 9.66 4.00 -8.78
CA ASN A 133 8.77 3.87 -7.63
C ASN A 133 9.54 3.65 -6.34
N ILE A 134 8.98 4.09 -5.21
CA ILE A 134 9.44 3.75 -3.87
C ILE A 134 8.24 3.19 -3.09
N VAL A 135 8.44 2.11 -2.35
CA VAL A 135 7.49 1.56 -1.39
C VAL A 135 8.08 1.68 -0.01
N PHE A 136 7.40 2.39 0.87
CA PHE A 136 7.71 2.46 2.30
C PHE A 136 6.79 1.49 3.03
N TYR A 137 7.38 0.62 3.83
CA TYR A 137 6.66 -0.33 4.68
C TYR A 137 6.52 0.27 6.08
N MET A 138 5.40 0.01 6.77
CA MET A 138 5.12 0.56 8.10
C MET A 138 6.23 0.24 9.11
N SER A 139 6.43 1.10 10.11
CA SER A 139 7.43 0.92 11.18
C SER A 139 7.18 -0.30 12.07
N ALA A 140 5.93 -0.76 12.17
CA ALA A 140 5.58 -2.01 12.83
C ALA A 140 6.20 -3.25 12.15
N TRP A 141 6.64 -3.13 10.90
CA TRP A 141 7.26 -4.24 10.17
C TRP A 141 8.76 -4.27 10.44
N GLN A 142 9.22 -5.40 11.01
CA GLN A 142 10.64 -5.62 11.25
C GLN A 142 11.43 -5.50 9.94
N PRO A 143 12.61 -4.85 9.94
CA PRO A 143 13.45 -4.71 8.74
C PRO A 143 13.70 -6.04 8.02
N GLU A 144 13.82 -7.13 8.77
CA GLU A 144 13.97 -8.50 8.26
C GLU A 144 12.80 -8.92 7.38
N THR A 145 11.57 -8.61 7.80
CA THR A 145 10.34 -8.89 7.03
C THR A 145 10.36 -8.18 5.69
N VAL A 146 10.78 -6.91 5.66
CA VAL A 146 10.86 -6.13 4.41
C VAL A 146 11.99 -6.61 3.52
N ARG A 147 13.10 -7.07 4.11
CA ARG A 147 14.19 -7.72 3.38
C ARG A 147 13.74 -9.04 2.74
N GLU A 148 12.95 -9.85 3.45
CA GLU A 148 12.37 -11.08 2.89
C GLU A 148 11.40 -10.77 1.75
N MET A 149 10.62 -9.69 1.86
CA MET A 149 9.76 -9.23 0.76
C MET A 149 10.57 -8.80 -0.46
N PHE A 150 11.68 -8.10 -0.26
CA PHE A 150 12.61 -7.77 -1.33
C PHE A 150 13.11 -9.03 -2.06
N GLU A 151 13.55 -10.04 -1.30
CA GLU A 151 14.05 -11.31 -1.85
C GLU A 151 12.96 -12.10 -2.57
N SER A 152 11.75 -12.15 -1.99
CA SER A 152 10.57 -12.77 -2.60
C SER A 152 10.19 -12.10 -3.92
N ARG A 153 10.22 -10.77 -3.99
CA ARG A 153 9.93 -10.02 -5.22
C ARG A 153 10.93 -10.31 -6.34
N LEU A 154 12.22 -10.43 -5.99
CA LEU A 154 13.24 -10.84 -6.95
C LEU A 154 12.99 -12.25 -7.47
N LYS A 155 12.70 -13.19 -6.58
CA LYS A 155 12.43 -14.59 -6.93
C LYS A 155 11.20 -14.74 -7.84
N ASN A 156 10.12 -14.06 -7.48
CA ASN A 156 8.82 -14.16 -8.17
C ASN A 156 8.67 -13.21 -9.35
N LYS A 157 9.70 -12.40 -9.63
CA LYS A 157 9.70 -11.40 -10.67
C LYS A 157 8.55 -10.37 -10.56
N VAL A 158 8.23 -9.93 -9.34
CA VAL A 158 7.12 -8.98 -9.05
C VAL A 158 7.67 -7.57 -8.78
N PHE A 159 7.62 -6.71 -9.79
CA PHE A 159 8.26 -5.39 -9.77
C PHE A 159 7.29 -4.21 -9.87
N ASN A 160 6.02 -4.51 -10.15
CA ASN A 160 4.94 -3.57 -9.97
C ASN A 160 4.71 -3.40 -8.48
N LEU A 161 5.20 -2.28 -7.97
CA LEU A 161 5.14 -1.93 -6.56
C LEU A 161 3.80 -1.29 -6.15
N TYR A 162 2.86 -1.16 -7.08
CA TYR A 162 1.64 -0.37 -6.96
C TYR A 162 0.53 -0.99 -6.10
N GLN A 163 0.75 -2.17 -5.53
CA GLN A 163 -0.35 -2.95 -4.97
C GLN A 163 0.15 -3.81 -3.80
N VAL A 164 0.20 -3.23 -2.61
CA VAL A 164 0.32 -3.96 -1.33
C VAL A 164 -0.47 -3.17 -0.28
N ASN A 165 -1.24 -3.87 0.55
CA ASN A 165 -2.00 -3.27 1.65
C ASN A 165 -1.04 -2.82 2.77
N GLY A 166 -1.29 -1.66 3.38
CA GLY A 166 -0.47 -1.17 4.50
C GLY A 166 0.94 -0.66 4.13
N VAL A 167 1.19 -0.32 2.86
CA VAL A 167 2.46 0.29 2.43
C VAL A 167 2.21 1.57 1.64
N LYS A 168 3.14 2.52 1.71
CA LYS A 168 3.08 3.77 0.95
C LYS A 168 3.87 3.67 -0.34
N VAL A 169 3.23 3.85 -1.49
CA VAL A 169 3.89 3.89 -2.80
C VAL A 169 4.05 5.35 -3.26
N VAL A 170 5.27 5.77 -3.57
CA VAL A 170 5.58 7.05 -4.19
C VAL A 170 6.08 6.79 -5.61
N LYS A 171 5.40 7.37 -6.59
CA LYS A 171 5.80 7.29 -7.99
C LYS A 171 6.62 8.52 -8.34
N ILE A 172 7.79 8.31 -8.91
CA ILE A 172 8.75 9.35 -9.27
C ILE A 172 8.80 9.40 -10.80
N TYR A 173 8.40 10.54 -11.39
CA TYR A 173 8.47 10.78 -12.85
C TYR A 173 9.85 11.30 -13.27
#